data_AF-A0A534C6T2-F1
#
_entry.id   AF-A0A534C6T2-F1
#
_cell.length_a   1.000
_cell.length_b   1.000
_cell.length_c   1.000
_cell.angle_alpha   90.00
_cell.angle_beta   90.00
_cell.angle_gamma   90.00
#
_symmetry.space_group_name_H-M   'P 1'
#
loop_
_entity.id
_entity.type
_entity.pdbx_description
1 polymer ?
#
loop_
_entity_poly.entity_id
_entity_poly.type
_entity_poly.pdbx_seq_one_letter_code
_entity_poly.pdbx_strand_id
1 'polypeptide(L)'
;MGLNQATTLALATPYAVGHRVRYPACTMRLLLVTPPMIQLNTPYPATAYLMGFLRLHAADLGLELTQADASLTLFLRLFSGPLVARAADVLGQRVRTAGKRGPVPPSIAHFLKHAKLYVDTVGPAIRFLQRRDPSLAFRIVGRAFLPEGPRFEHLSPRPTGEHAAFDEQLLSAFGTLGTTEQARYLASLYIDDLADVWRLGIDPRFELVRYGERLAASATSFEPLHEALTGEPTLVDTTLDELTRELITQSPDVVAVTAPFPGNVYGAFRMARTIRAAAPNATLILGGGWVNTELRSLRDPRIFDYFDYVTLDDGERPLLNLLIRLRGRHAALVRTFVRKGTEVVLDNDLTQHDIPQRDTGIPTYDGLPLGQYVSVMEMLNPMHRFWSDGRWNKITLAHGCYWKKCAFCDVSLDYIGRYDRPGEDIVMQRIRALIAETDETGFHLVDEAAPPAGMRALATRLIDDKLSITWWGNIRFEKTFTPELCRL
;
A
#
# COMPACT_ATOMS: atom_id res chain seq x y z
N MET A 1 67.61 53.12 11.13
CA MET A 1 67.21 52.95 12.54
C MET A 1 66.13 53.98 12.80
N GLY A 2 64.84 53.66 12.69
CA GLY A 2 64.03 52.86 13.60
C GLY A 2 62.93 53.79 14.13
N LEU A 3 61.77 53.83 13.45
CA LEU A 3 60.46 53.33 13.90
C LEU A 3 59.92 54.07 15.15
N ASN A 4 59.01 55.04 14.99
CA ASN A 4 57.55 54.96 14.82
C ASN A 4 56.76 54.92 16.15
N GLN A 5 56.08 56.02 16.43
CA GLN A 5 54.73 56.05 17.00
C GLN A 5 53.98 57.22 16.39
N ALA A 6 52.87 56.96 15.69
CA ALA A 6 51.68 57.83 15.69
C ALA A 6 50.57 57.19 14.84
N THR A 7 49.49 56.90 15.56
CA THR A 7 48.11 56.61 15.20
C THR A 7 47.59 57.34 13.95
N THR A 8 46.88 56.64 13.06
CA THR A 8 45.92 57.29 12.14
C THR A 8 44.72 56.37 11.93
N LEU A 9 43.53 56.90 12.23
CA LEU A 9 42.22 56.30 11.95
C LEU A 9 42.05 56.06 10.45
N ALA A 10 41.60 54.85 10.08
CA ALA A 10 41.06 54.58 8.75
C ALA A 10 39.55 54.30 8.85
N LEU A 11 38.80 55.06 8.05
CA LEU A 11 37.35 55.09 7.93
C LEU A 11 36.80 53.73 7.48
N ALA A 12 35.79 53.24 8.19
CA ALA A 12 35.00 52.09 7.80
C ALA A 12 34.06 52.46 6.64
N THR A 13 34.28 51.88 5.47
CA THR A 13 33.29 51.81 4.38
C THR A 13 32.14 50.89 4.80
N PRO A 14 30.88 51.33 4.77
CA PRO A 14 29.75 50.46 5.01
C PRO A 14 29.58 49.52 3.81
N TYR A 15 29.81 48.23 4.06
CA TYR A 15 29.56 47.17 3.10
C TYR A 15 28.10 47.21 2.61
N ALA A 16 27.95 47.17 1.29
CA ALA A 16 26.69 47.05 0.60
C ALA A 16 25.85 45.90 1.16
N VAL A 17 24.72 46.22 1.79
CA VAL A 17 23.65 45.27 2.07
C VAL A 17 22.98 44.97 0.74
N GLY A 18 23.54 43.99 0.02
CA GLY A 18 22.91 43.45 -1.17
C GLY A 18 21.61 42.75 -0.76
N HIS A 19 20.48 43.44 -0.91
CA HIS A 19 19.17 42.80 -0.95
C HIS A 19 19.16 41.83 -2.15
N ARG A 20 19.53 40.56 -1.91
CA ARG A 20 19.26 39.50 -2.87
C ARG A 20 17.75 39.33 -2.92
N VAL A 21 17.14 39.86 -3.98
CA VAL A 21 15.80 39.48 -4.40
C VAL A 21 15.81 37.97 -4.60
N ARG A 22 15.23 37.22 -3.65
CA ARG A 22 15.00 35.79 -3.80
C ARG A 22 13.69 35.64 -4.56
N TYR A 23 13.78 35.30 -5.84
CA TYR A 23 12.64 34.73 -6.55
C TYR A 23 12.29 33.39 -5.88
N PRO A 24 11.01 33.06 -5.66
CA PRO A 24 10.64 31.78 -5.08
C PRO A 24 11.25 30.67 -5.94
N ALA A 25 12.05 29.81 -5.30
CA ALA A 25 12.51 28.59 -5.95
C ALA A 25 11.28 27.79 -6.36
N CYS A 26 11.19 27.39 -7.63
CA CYS A 26 10.08 26.58 -8.13
C CYS A 26 9.88 25.37 -7.21
N THR A 27 8.70 25.21 -6.63
CA THR A 27 8.37 24.08 -5.75
C THR A 27 8.38 22.79 -6.58
N MET A 28 8.98 21.72 -6.07
CA MET A 28 8.95 20.40 -6.69
C MET A 28 7.80 19.60 -6.10
N ARG A 29 6.83 19.22 -6.93
CA ARG A 29 5.68 18.40 -6.54
C ARG A 29 6.04 16.92 -6.64
N LEU A 30 5.99 16.23 -5.50
CA LEU A 30 6.25 14.80 -5.39
C LEU A 30 4.97 14.06 -4.98
N LEU A 31 4.56 13.12 -5.83
CA LEU A 31 3.45 12.21 -5.58
C LEU A 31 4.00 10.83 -5.20
N LEU A 32 3.67 10.35 -4.00
CA LEU A 32 3.90 8.97 -3.57
C LEU A 32 2.70 8.09 -3.90
N VAL A 33 2.90 6.95 -4.55
CA VAL A 33 1.78 6.11 -5.02
C VAL A 33 1.96 4.66 -4.58
N THR A 34 0.90 4.12 -3.97
CA THR A 34 0.69 2.67 -3.84
C THR A 34 -0.15 2.18 -5.01
N PRO A 35 0.39 1.33 -5.91
CA PRO A 35 -0.30 0.80 -7.08
C PRO A 35 -1.26 -0.35 -6.70
N PRO A 36 -2.26 -0.66 -7.55
CA PRO A 36 -3.20 -1.76 -7.32
C PRO A 36 -2.54 -3.13 -7.53
N MET A 37 -2.99 -4.24 -6.91
CA MET A 37 -3.96 -4.34 -5.80
C MET A 37 -3.24 -4.84 -4.54
N ILE A 38 -3.51 -4.18 -3.43
CA ILE A 38 -3.01 -4.45 -2.09
C ILE A 38 -4.09 -4.12 -1.06
N GLN A 39 -4.10 -4.87 0.04
CA GLN A 39 -4.93 -4.72 1.26
C GLN A 39 -6.07 -3.68 1.20
N LEU A 40 -7.32 -4.12 1.25
CA LEU A 40 -8.48 -3.24 1.12
C LEU A 40 -8.95 -2.60 2.43
N ASN A 41 -8.42 -3.05 3.57
CA ASN A 41 -8.83 -2.62 4.90
C ASN A 41 -7.93 -1.53 5.51
N THR A 42 -6.74 -1.31 4.95
CA THR A 42 -5.79 -0.33 5.48
C THR A 42 -4.78 0.07 4.39
N PRO A 43 -4.28 1.31 4.40
CA PRO A 43 -3.17 1.68 3.54
C PRO A 43 -1.92 0.85 3.84
N TYR A 44 -1.17 0.50 2.79
CA TYR A 44 0.16 -0.08 2.95
C TYR A 44 1.11 0.96 3.56
N PRO A 45 1.96 0.61 4.55
CA PRO A 45 2.70 1.60 5.34
C PRO A 45 3.76 2.39 4.57
N ALA A 46 4.32 1.89 3.46
CA ALA A 46 5.51 2.49 2.85
C ALA A 46 5.33 3.98 2.48
N THR A 47 4.23 4.38 1.86
CA THR A 47 4.02 5.79 1.51
C THR A 47 3.82 6.65 2.75
N ALA A 48 3.15 6.14 3.79
CA ALA A 48 2.94 6.88 5.04
C ALA A 48 4.25 7.15 5.79
N TYR A 49 5.16 6.17 5.82
CA TYR A 49 6.50 6.33 6.41
C TYR A 49 7.35 7.31 5.59
N LEU A 50 7.42 7.12 4.26
CA LEU A 50 8.17 8.02 3.38
C LEU A 50 7.61 9.44 3.43
N MET A 51 6.29 9.62 3.47
CA MET A 51 5.66 10.93 3.63
C MET A 51 6.11 11.61 4.93
N GLY A 52 6.06 10.88 6.04
CA GLY A 52 6.53 11.35 7.35
C GLY A 52 7.99 11.81 7.34
N PHE A 53 8.86 11.00 6.74
CA PHE A 53 10.28 11.31 6.58
C PHE A 53 10.52 12.53 5.68
N LEU A 54 9.90 12.56 4.49
CA LEU A 54 10.11 13.64 3.52
C LEU A 54 9.61 14.99 4.00
N ARG A 55 8.59 15.03 4.89
CA ARG A 55 8.13 16.27 5.53
C ARG A 55 9.25 16.97 6.32
N LEU A 56 10.17 16.22 6.91
CA LEU A 56 11.35 16.78 7.61
C LEU A 56 12.26 17.55 6.66
N HIS A 57 12.26 17.19 5.37
CA HIS A 57 13.14 17.75 4.34
C HIS A 57 12.40 18.68 3.36
N ALA A 58 11.07 18.77 3.44
CA ALA A 58 10.24 19.48 2.48
C ALA A 58 10.60 20.97 2.38
N ALA A 59 10.86 21.62 3.51
CA ALA A 59 11.23 23.04 3.52
C ALA A 59 12.60 23.32 2.89
N ASP A 60 13.62 22.48 3.16
CA ASP A 60 14.98 22.66 2.61
C ASP A 60 15.02 22.37 1.10
N LEU A 61 14.25 21.39 0.65
CA LEU A 61 14.22 20.97 -0.76
C LEU A 61 13.15 21.70 -1.58
N GLY A 62 12.25 22.45 -0.95
CA GLY A 62 11.11 23.10 -1.59
C GLY A 62 10.15 22.08 -2.20
N LEU A 63 9.71 21.11 -1.40
CA LEU A 63 8.82 20.03 -1.82
C LEU A 63 7.37 20.34 -1.48
N GLU A 64 6.48 20.02 -2.41
CA GLU A 64 5.06 19.84 -2.17
C GLU A 64 4.77 18.34 -2.25
N LEU A 65 4.28 17.76 -1.16
CA LEU A 65 4.17 16.31 -1.01
C LEU A 65 2.71 15.89 -1.05
N THR A 66 2.39 14.92 -1.89
CA THR A 66 1.08 14.24 -1.90
C THR A 66 1.26 12.73 -1.91
N GLN A 67 0.26 12.00 -1.44
CA GLN A 67 0.24 10.54 -1.52
C GLN A 67 -1.12 10.02 -1.98
N ALA A 68 -1.11 8.88 -2.66
CA ALA A 68 -2.32 8.24 -3.17
C ALA A 68 -2.27 6.72 -3.03
N ASP A 69 -3.44 6.14 -2.76
CA ASP A 69 -3.68 4.70 -2.78
C ASP A 69 -4.56 4.34 -3.99
N ALA A 70 -3.90 3.93 -5.08
CA ALA A 70 -4.59 3.52 -6.30
C ALA A 70 -5.24 2.14 -6.15
N SER A 71 -4.82 1.33 -5.17
CA SER A 71 -5.46 0.04 -4.87
C SER A 71 -6.89 0.25 -4.38
N LEU A 72 -7.05 1.03 -3.31
CA LEU A 72 -8.35 1.33 -2.76
C LEU A 72 -9.23 2.05 -3.80
N THR A 73 -8.68 3.05 -4.48
CA THR A 73 -9.44 3.87 -5.42
C THR A 73 -9.93 3.05 -6.62
N LEU A 74 -9.09 2.16 -7.16
CA LEU A 74 -9.49 1.25 -8.23
C LEU A 74 -10.56 0.27 -7.74
N PHE A 75 -10.39 -0.32 -6.55
CA PHE A 75 -11.39 -1.20 -5.95
C PHE A 75 -12.75 -0.49 -5.83
N LEU A 76 -12.81 0.70 -5.21
CA LEU A 76 -14.06 1.44 -5.05
C LEU A 76 -14.71 1.82 -6.39
N ARG A 77 -13.90 2.10 -7.43
CA ARG A 77 -14.41 2.40 -8.77
C ARG A 77 -15.01 1.15 -9.41
N LEU A 78 -14.32 0.00 -9.36
CA LEU A 78 -14.82 -1.27 -9.91
C LEU A 78 -16.08 -1.74 -9.18
N PHE A 79 -16.12 -1.61 -7.85
CA PHE A 79 -17.28 -1.97 -7.02
C PHE A 79 -18.25 -0.78 -6.86
N SER A 80 -18.55 -0.11 -7.98
CA SER A 80 -19.54 0.96 -8.05
C SER A 80 -20.64 0.60 -9.04
N GLY A 81 -21.86 1.10 -8.82
CA GLY A 81 -23.00 0.88 -9.72
C GLY A 81 -22.66 1.16 -11.19
N PRO A 82 -22.02 2.30 -11.54
CA PRO A 82 -21.63 2.59 -12.92
C PRO A 82 -20.70 1.56 -13.55
N LEU A 83 -19.65 1.11 -12.85
CA LEU A 83 -18.71 0.14 -13.41
C LEU A 83 -19.28 -1.28 -13.45
N VAL A 84 -20.09 -1.65 -12.46
CA VAL A 84 -20.84 -2.92 -12.48
C VAL A 84 -21.82 -2.94 -13.66
N ALA A 85 -22.49 -1.83 -13.97
CA ALA A 85 -23.35 -1.71 -15.15
C ALA A 85 -22.54 -1.86 -16.45
N ARG A 86 -21.39 -1.16 -16.56
CA ARG A 86 -20.48 -1.31 -17.72
C ARG A 86 -19.98 -2.75 -17.88
N ALA A 87 -19.68 -3.45 -16.79
CA ALA A 87 -19.29 -4.86 -16.84
C ALA A 87 -20.43 -5.73 -17.37
N ALA A 88 -21.67 -5.51 -16.93
CA ALA A 88 -22.84 -6.21 -17.43
C ALA A 88 -23.05 -5.98 -18.94
N ASP A 89 -22.84 -4.77 -19.43
CA ASP A 89 -22.94 -4.45 -20.87
C ASP A 89 -21.88 -5.20 -21.69
N VAL A 90 -20.62 -5.15 -21.26
CA VAL A 90 -19.50 -5.84 -21.92
C VAL A 90 -19.74 -7.34 -21.95
N LEU A 91 -20.14 -7.94 -20.81
CA LEU A 91 -20.39 -9.37 -20.71
C LEU A 91 -21.62 -9.79 -21.51
N GLY A 92 -22.69 -9.01 -21.48
CA GLY A 92 -23.90 -9.25 -22.26
C GLY A 92 -23.62 -9.23 -23.76
N GLN A 93 -22.79 -8.30 -24.24
CA GLN A 93 -22.32 -8.28 -25.62
C GLN A 93 -21.48 -9.52 -25.95
N ARG A 94 -20.50 -9.87 -25.11
CA ARG A 94 -19.66 -11.06 -25.31
C ARG A 94 -20.48 -12.34 -25.40
N VAL A 95 -21.45 -12.54 -24.50
CA VAL A 95 -22.33 -13.73 -24.51
C VAL A 95 -23.20 -13.77 -25.77
N ARG A 96 -23.78 -12.64 -26.20
CA ARG A 96 -24.55 -12.58 -27.45
C ARG A 96 -23.70 -12.91 -28.68
N THR A 97 -22.47 -12.42 -28.75
CA THR A 97 -21.56 -12.64 -29.90
C THR A 97 -20.91 -14.02 -29.88
N ALA A 98 -20.67 -14.61 -28.71
CA ALA A 98 -20.05 -15.94 -28.58
C ALA A 98 -20.95 -17.09 -29.08
N GLY A 99 -22.27 -16.89 -29.16
CA GLY A 99 -23.20 -17.91 -29.65
C GLY A 99 -23.12 -19.21 -28.84
N LYS A 100 -23.00 -20.37 -29.51
CA LYS A 100 -22.90 -21.72 -28.88
C LYS A 100 -21.47 -22.15 -28.51
N ARG A 101 -20.48 -21.26 -28.46
CA ARG A 101 -19.04 -21.62 -28.32
C ARG A 101 -18.61 -22.14 -26.94
N GLY A 102 -19.52 -22.35 -26.00
CA GLY A 102 -19.25 -22.99 -24.71
C GLY A 102 -20.25 -22.57 -23.64
N PRO A 103 -20.29 -23.27 -22.50
CA PRO A 103 -21.12 -22.88 -21.37
C PRO A 103 -20.61 -21.56 -20.76
N VAL A 104 -21.52 -20.63 -20.49
CA VAL A 104 -21.22 -19.43 -19.72
C VAL A 104 -20.91 -19.85 -18.28
N PRO A 105 -19.80 -19.39 -17.66
CA PRO A 105 -19.49 -19.73 -16.27
C PRO A 105 -20.66 -19.39 -15.33
N PRO A 106 -20.96 -20.21 -14.31
CA PRO A 106 -22.10 -19.99 -13.41
C PRO A 106 -22.15 -18.58 -12.79
N SER A 107 -21.01 -18.05 -12.35
CA SER A 107 -20.92 -16.70 -11.78
C SER A 107 -21.33 -15.61 -12.78
N ILE A 108 -20.93 -15.75 -14.05
CA ILE A 108 -21.27 -14.80 -15.11
C ILE A 108 -22.75 -14.90 -15.50
N ALA A 109 -23.28 -16.12 -15.60
CA ALA A 109 -24.69 -16.35 -15.90
C ALA A 109 -25.60 -15.79 -14.78
N HIS A 110 -25.24 -16.04 -13.52
CA HIS A 110 -25.96 -15.50 -12.36
C HIS A 110 -25.89 -13.96 -12.36
N PHE A 111 -24.70 -13.39 -12.51
CA PHE A 111 -24.51 -11.95 -12.56
C PHE A 111 -25.36 -11.27 -13.64
N LEU A 112 -25.33 -11.77 -14.88
CA LEU A 112 -26.11 -11.19 -15.97
C LEU A 112 -27.62 -11.27 -15.72
N LYS A 113 -28.12 -12.37 -15.14
CA LYS A 113 -29.54 -12.53 -14.78
C LYS A 113 -29.97 -11.52 -13.72
N HIS A 114 -29.08 -11.16 -12.79
CA HIS A 114 -29.36 -10.30 -11.64
C HIS A 114 -28.67 -8.92 -11.73
N ALA A 115 -28.23 -8.49 -12.93
CA ALA A 115 -27.35 -7.35 -13.11
C ALA A 115 -27.89 -6.05 -12.48
N LYS A 116 -29.18 -5.75 -12.68
CA LYS A 116 -29.82 -4.57 -12.07
C LYS A 116 -29.70 -4.57 -10.54
N LEU A 117 -29.93 -5.74 -9.92
CA LEU A 117 -29.84 -5.85 -8.47
C LEU A 117 -28.40 -5.67 -7.98
N TYR A 118 -27.40 -6.20 -8.69
CA TYR A 118 -25.98 -5.93 -8.37
C TYR A 118 -25.66 -4.43 -8.48
N VAL A 119 -26.09 -3.75 -9.55
CA VAL A 119 -25.89 -2.30 -9.73
C VAL A 119 -26.50 -1.50 -8.58
N ASP A 120 -27.72 -1.85 -8.15
CA ASP A 120 -28.44 -1.13 -7.10
C ASP A 120 -27.88 -1.39 -5.69
N THR A 121 -27.24 -2.56 -5.47
CA THR A 121 -26.83 -3.03 -4.13
C THR A 121 -25.34 -2.89 -3.84
N VAL A 122 -24.48 -2.78 -4.86
CA VAL A 122 -23.01 -2.73 -4.65
C VAL A 122 -22.59 -1.50 -3.83
N GLY A 123 -23.14 -0.33 -4.13
CA GLY A 123 -22.85 0.90 -3.38
C GLY A 123 -23.24 0.82 -1.90
N PRO A 124 -24.50 0.43 -1.58
CA PRO A 124 -24.89 0.13 -0.21
C PRO A 124 -24.01 -0.92 0.50
N ALA A 125 -23.67 -2.02 -0.17
CA ALA A 125 -22.81 -3.06 0.40
C ALA A 125 -21.41 -2.52 0.76
N ILE A 126 -20.79 -1.74 -0.14
CA ILE A 126 -19.51 -1.09 0.12
C ILE A 126 -19.61 -0.12 1.30
N ARG A 127 -20.66 0.73 1.37
CA ARG A 127 -20.84 1.64 2.53
C ARG A 127 -21.00 0.90 3.85
N PHE A 128 -21.70 -0.23 3.84
CA PHE A 128 -21.80 -1.09 5.01
C PHE A 128 -20.43 -1.65 5.43
N LEU A 129 -19.64 -2.16 4.47
CA LEU A 129 -18.27 -2.66 4.72
C LEU A 129 -17.27 -1.57 5.14
N GLN A 130 -17.53 -0.31 4.77
CA GLN A 130 -16.82 0.89 5.27
C GLN A 130 -17.29 1.31 6.67
N ARG A 131 -18.26 0.61 7.28
CA ARG A 131 -18.92 0.96 8.56
C ARG A 131 -19.67 2.30 8.53
N ARG A 132 -20.05 2.78 7.34
CA ARG A 132 -20.76 4.06 7.14
C ARG A 132 -22.28 3.94 7.12
N ASP A 133 -22.81 2.72 7.04
CA ASP A 133 -24.26 2.44 7.10
C ASP A 133 -24.55 1.15 7.89
N PRO A 134 -24.30 1.12 9.21
CA PRO A 134 -24.48 -0.09 10.03
C PRO A 134 -25.94 -0.59 10.06
N SER A 135 -26.91 0.26 9.73
CA SER A 135 -28.34 -0.09 9.71
C SER A 135 -28.70 -1.17 8.69
N LEU A 136 -27.88 -1.32 7.64
CA LEU A 136 -28.05 -2.34 6.60
C LEU A 136 -27.86 -3.77 7.11
N ALA A 137 -27.28 -3.96 8.30
CA ALA A 137 -27.02 -5.29 8.86
C ALA A 137 -28.27 -6.18 8.84
N PHE A 138 -29.42 -5.69 9.32
CA PHE A 138 -30.66 -6.45 9.36
C PHE A 138 -31.18 -6.84 7.95
N ARG A 139 -31.02 -5.95 6.98
CA ARG A 139 -31.45 -6.20 5.58
C ARG A 139 -30.56 -7.24 4.91
N ILE A 140 -29.25 -7.18 5.18
CA ILE A 140 -28.27 -8.14 4.67
C ILE A 140 -28.49 -9.53 5.32
N VAL A 141 -28.64 -9.59 6.64
CA VAL A 141 -28.94 -10.84 7.37
C VAL A 141 -30.27 -11.45 6.93
N GLY A 142 -31.25 -10.62 6.56
CA GLY A 142 -32.51 -11.08 5.99
C GLY A 142 -32.39 -11.74 4.61
N ARG A 143 -31.21 -11.75 3.98
CA ARG A 143 -30.87 -12.41 2.69
C ARG A 143 -31.71 -12.02 1.47
N ALA A 144 -32.69 -11.14 1.62
CA ALA A 144 -33.51 -10.61 0.53
C ALA A 144 -32.90 -9.37 -0.14
N PHE A 145 -31.85 -8.79 0.45
CA PHE A 145 -31.27 -7.54 -0.03
C PHE A 145 -30.18 -7.73 -1.10
N LEU A 146 -29.18 -8.59 -0.82
CA LEU A 146 -28.07 -8.83 -1.74
C LEU A 146 -28.41 -10.01 -2.67
N PRO A 147 -28.07 -9.95 -3.98
CA PRO A 147 -28.12 -11.13 -4.83
C PRO A 147 -27.07 -12.14 -4.36
N GLU A 148 -27.47 -13.40 -4.24
CA GLU A 148 -26.62 -14.49 -3.75
C GLU A 148 -26.22 -15.39 -4.91
N GLY A 149 -24.97 -15.30 -5.35
CA GLY A 149 -24.41 -16.13 -6.41
C GLY A 149 -23.71 -17.39 -5.89
N PRO A 150 -22.86 -18.03 -6.71
CA PRO A 150 -22.23 -19.31 -6.37
C PRO A 150 -21.45 -19.32 -5.05
N ARG A 151 -20.90 -18.17 -4.61
CA ARG A 151 -20.21 -18.05 -3.31
C ARG A 151 -21.13 -18.21 -2.10
N PHE A 152 -22.45 -18.30 -2.27
CA PHE A 152 -23.40 -18.55 -1.19
C PHE A 152 -23.85 -20.01 -1.09
N GLU A 153 -23.43 -20.88 -2.02
CA GLU A 153 -23.91 -22.27 -2.08
C GLU A 153 -23.62 -23.09 -0.81
N HIS A 154 -22.52 -22.80 -0.11
CA HIS A 154 -22.16 -23.45 1.17
C HIS A 154 -23.02 -23.00 2.35
N LEU A 155 -23.91 -22.02 2.18
CA LEU A 155 -24.87 -21.59 3.20
C LEU A 155 -26.22 -22.30 3.07
N SER A 156 -26.37 -23.16 2.05
CA SER A 156 -27.58 -23.96 1.85
C SER A 156 -27.42 -25.30 2.58
N PRO A 157 -28.34 -25.70 3.46
CA PRO A 157 -28.21 -26.94 4.21
C PRO A 157 -28.13 -28.13 3.25
N ARG A 158 -27.00 -28.87 3.27
CA ARG A 158 -26.84 -30.08 2.47
C ARG A 158 -27.26 -31.32 3.29
N PRO A 159 -28.04 -32.26 2.73
CA PRO A 159 -28.64 -33.34 3.54
C PRO A 159 -27.66 -34.38 4.10
N THR A 160 -26.44 -34.56 3.56
CA THR A 160 -25.50 -35.60 4.03
C THR A 160 -24.04 -35.35 3.60
N GLY A 161 -23.08 -35.73 4.45
CA GLY A 161 -21.63 -35.81 4.13
C GLY A 161 -20.70 -35.04 5.07
N GLU A 162 -19.39 -35.07 4.81
CA GLU A 162 -18.32 -34.36 5.55
C GLU A 162 -18.56 -32.83 5.68
N HIS A 163 -19.44 -32.27 4.85
CA HIS A 163 -19.87 -30.87 4.90
C HIS A 163 -20.91 -30.55 5.99
N ALA A 164 -21.56 -31.55 6.60
CA ALA A 164 -22.49 -31.32 7.71
C ALA A 164 -21.78 -30.72 8.94
N ALA A 165 -20.51 -31.06 9.16
CA ALA A 165 -19.69 -30.49 10.24
C ALA A 165 -19.33 -29.01 9.98
N PHE A 166 -19.14 -28.62 8.72
CA PHE A 166 -18.90 -27.22 8.34
C PHE A 166 -20.18 -26.39 8.47
N ASP A 167 -21.34 -26.94 8.07
CA ASP A 167 -22.65 -26.32 8.24
C ASP A 167 -23.00 -26.14 9.73
N GLU A 168 -22.71 -27.13 10.58
CA GLU A 168 -22.88 -27.05 12.03
C GLU A 168 -21.92 -26.01 12.67
N GLN A 169 -20.68 -25.92 12.18
CA GLN A 169 -19.71 -24.91 12.61
C GLN A 169 -20.11 -23.49 12.16
N LEU A 170 -20.69 -23.32 10.98
CA LEU A 170 -21.24 -22.06 10.47
C LEU A 170 -22.50 -21.63 11.22
N LEU A 171 -23.43 -22.56 11.49
CA LEU A 171 -24.62 -22.31 12.29
C LEU A 171 -24.27 -21.97 13.75
N SER A 172 -23.29 -22.68 14.33
CA SER A 172 -22.71 -22.36 15.65
C SER A 172 -21.98 -21.01 15.66
N ALA A 173 -21.21 -20.71 14.60
CA ALA A 173 -20.57 -19.41 14.42
C ALA A 173 -21.62 -18.28 14.30
N PHE A 174 -22.68 -18.44 13.51
CA PHE A 174 -23.75 -17.44 13.42
C PHE A 174 -24.57 -17.32 14.72
N GLY A 175 -24.71 -18.39 15.49
CA GLY A 175 -25.32 -18.35 16.82
C GLY A 175 -24.50 -17.60 17.86
N THR A 176 -23.18 -17.46 17.65
CA THR A 176 -22.25 -16.73 18.54
C THR A 176 -21.84 -15.36 18.00
N LEU A 177 -21.96 -15.11 16.69
CA LEU A 177 -21.66 -13.84 16.04
C LEU A 177 -22.83 -12.86 16.15
N GLY A 178 -22.53 -11.57 16.36
CA GLY A 178 -23.52 -10.51 16.31
C GLY A 178 -24.12 -10.32 14.91
N THR A 179 -25.31 -9.70 14.84
CA THR A 179 -25.98 -9.39 13.56
C THR A 179 -25.09 -8.62 12.59
N THR A 180 -24.26 -7.72 13.09
CA THR A 180 -23.32 -6.93 12.27
C THR A 180 -22.23 -7.81 11.64
N GLU A 181 -21.67 -8.75 12.38
CA GLU A 181 -20.66 -9.70 11.93
C GLU A 181 -21.24 -10.65 10.89
N GLN A 182 -22.44 -11.19 11.14
CA GLN A 182 -23.15 -12.02 10.16
C GLN A 182 -23.38 -11.25 8.85
N ALA A 183 -23.87 -10.01 8.93
CA ALA A 183 -24.06 -9.16 7.76
C ALA A 183 -22.74 -8.91 7.02
N ARG A 184 -21.63 -8.70 7.74
CA ARG A 184 -20.31 -8.46 7.15
C ARG A 184 -19.79 -9.66 6.39
N TYR A 185 -19.96 -10.85 6.95
CA TYR A 185 -19.62 -12.09 6.25
C TYR A 185 -20.44 -12.26 4.96
N LEU A 186 -21.76 -12.07 5.02
CA LEU A 186 -22.62 -12.15 3.83
C LEU A 186 -22.27 -11.08 2.78
N ALA A 187 -21.99 -9.85 3.22
CA ALA A 187 -21.53 -8.79 2.33
C ALA A 187 -20.15 -9.10 1.72
N SER A 188 -19.27 -9.80 2.43
CA SER A 188 -17.96 -10.22 1.91
C SER A 188 -18.12 -11.30 0.83
N LEU A 189 -18.99 -12.29 1.03
CA LEU A 189 -19.33 -13.27 -0.01
C LEU A 189 -19.91 -12.61 -1.27
N TYR A 190 -20.72 -11.57 -1.11
CA TYR A 190 -21.22 -10.78 -2.22
C TYR A 190 -20.09 -10.05 -2.99
N ILE A 191 -19.08 -9.53 -2.28
CA ILE A 191 -17.90 -8.93 -2.91
C ILE A 191 -17.07 -10.00 -3.64
N ASP A 192 -16.92 -11.19 -3.06
CA ASP A 192 -16.22 -12.32 -3.70
C ASP A 192 -16.93 -12.81 -4.97
N ASP A 193 -18.27 -12.85 -4.96
CA ASP A 193 -19.07 -13.16 -6.15
C ASP A 193 -18.80 -12.16 -7.28
N LEU A 194 -18.80 -10.85 -6.98
CA LEU A 194 -18.47 -9.81 -7.95
C LEU A 194 -17.00 -9.89 -8.38
N ALA A 195 -16.08 -10.23 -7.48
CA ALA A 195 -14.68 -10.44 -7.81
C ALA A 195 -14.50 -11.58 -8.84
N ASP A 196 -15.27 -12.66 -8.71
CA ASP A 196 -15.30 -13.74 -9.71
C ASP A 196 -15.84 -13.26 -11.07
N VAL A 197 -16.81 -12.33 -11.09
CA VAL A 197 -17.29 -11.71 -12.34
C VAL A 197 -16.17 -10.93 -13.04
N TRP A 198 -15.43 -10.11 -12.29
CA TRP A 198 -14.28 -9.39 -12.83
C TRP A 198 -13.23 -10.35 -13.37
N ARG A 199 -12.85 -11.35 -12.58
CA ARG A 199 -11.80 -12.32 -12.94
C ARG A 199 -12.17 -13.20 -14.13
N LEU A 200 -13.33 -13.84 -14.09
CA LEU A 200 -13.75 -14.81 -15.11
C LEU A 200 -14.29 -14.13 -16.37
N GLY A 201 -14.82 -12.91 -16.23
CA GLY A 201 -15.57 -12.23 -17.28
C GLY A 201 -14.84 -11.08 -17.95
N ILE A 202 -14.00 -10.34 -17.22
CA ILE A 202 -13.43 -9.06 -17.69
C ILE A 202 -11.91 -9.14 -17.82
N ASP A 203 -11.21 -9.52 -16.76
CA ASP A 203 -9.75 -9.55 -16.68
C ASP A 203 -9.27 -10.78 -15.87
N PRO A 204 -8.67 -11.79 -16.50
CA PRO A 204 -8.22 -13.00 -15.83
C PRO A 204 -7.11 -12.78 -14.80
N ARG A 205 -6.48 -11.60 -14.77
CA ARG A 205 -5.43 -11.23 -13.80
C ARG A 205 -5.99 -10.63 -12.51
N PHE A 206 -7.29 -10.30 -12.48
CA PHE A 206 -7.94 -9.64 -11.37
C PHE A 206 -8.09 -10.56 -10.16
N GLU A 207 -7.61 -10.11 -9.00
CA GLU A 207 -7.94 -10.65 -7.67
C GLU A 207 -8.00 -9.49 -6.66
N LEU A 208 -8.79 -9.62 -5.59
CA LEU A 208 -9.07 -8.50 -4.67
C LEU A 208 -7.82 -7.91 -3.98
N VAL A 209 -6.82 -8.74 -3.70
CA VAL A 209 -5.61 -8.37 -2.94
C VAL A 209 -4.33 -8.60 -3.77
N ARG A 210 -4.47 -9.07 -5.03
CA ARG A 210 -3.35 -9.38 -5.93
C ARG A 210 -3.75 -9.07 -7.37
N TYR A 211 -2.88 -8.45 -8.15
CA TYR A 211 -3.18 -8.16 -9.56
C TYR A 211 -2.08 -8.65 -10.49
N GLY A 212 -2.34 -9.75 -11.19
CA GLY A 212 -1.39 -10.35 -12.12
C GLY A 212 -0.11 -10.89 -11.46
N GLU A 213 -0.19 -11.35 -10.20
CA GLU A 213 0.98 -11.83 -9.40
C GLU A 213 1.87 -12.80 -10.17
N ARG A 214 1.27 -13.73 -10.92
CA ARG A 214 1.96 -14.74 -11.73
C ARG A 214 2.88 -14.16 -12.81
N LEU A 215 2.70 -12.90 -13.21
CA LEU A 215 3.54 -12.23 -14.20
C LEU A 215 4.89 -11.78 -13.61
N ALA A 216 4.97 -11.64 -12.29
CA ALA A 216 6.12 -11.05 -11.61
C ALA A 216 6.72 -11.93 -10.51
N ALA A 217 6.00 -12.97 -10.05
CA ALA A 217 6.50 -13.91 -9.07
C ALA A 217 7.59 -14.80 -9.67
N SER A 218 8.84 -14.64 -9.20
CA SER A 218 10.00 -15.42 -9.65
C SER A 218 10.18 -15.40 -11.18
N ALA A 219 9.85 -14.26 -11.80
CA ALA A 219 9.96 -14.07 -13.24
C ALA A 219 11.44 -13.98 -13.64
N THR A 220 11.88 -14.86 -14.53
CA THR A 220 13.26 -14.88 -15.05
C THR A 220 13.47 -13.92 -16.22
N SER A 221 12.41 -13.27 -16.69
CA SER A 221 12.42 -12.34 -17.83
C SER A 221 11.31 -11.30 -17.67
N PHE A 222 11.52 -10.11 -18.24
CA PHE A 222 10.51 -9.05 -18.33
C PHE A 222 9.43 -9.33 -19.39
N GLU A 223 9.63 -10.33 -20.25
CA GLU A 223 8.76 -10.59 -21.41
C GLU A 223 7.28 -10.80 -21.07
N PRO A 224 6.90 -11.65 -20.10
CA PRO A 224 5.47 -11.88 -19.82
C PRO A 224 4.75 -10.62 -19.34
N LEU A 225 5.45 -9.78 -18.57
CA LEU A 225 4.94 -8.49 -18.13
C LEU A 225 4.82 -7.53 -19.31
N HIS A 226 5.83 -7.48 -20.18
CA HIS A 226 5.80 -6.66 -21.39
C HIS A 226 4.62 -7.02 -22.30
N GLU A 227 4.44 -8.30 -22.63
CA GLU A 227 3.33 -8.82 -23.44
C GLU A 227 1.97 -8.42 -22.84
N ALA A 228 1.80 -8.60 -21.53
CA ALA A 228 0.57 -8.25 -20.83
C ALA A 228 0.30 -6.73 -20.79
N LEU A 229 1.35 -5.91 -20.81
CA LEU A 229 1.22 -4.45 -20.89
C LEU A 229 0.85 -4.04 -22.31
N THR A 230 1.44 -4.64 -23.34
CA THR A 230 1.21 -4.29 -24.76
C THR A 230 -0.05 -4.90 -25.36
N GLY A 231 -0.68 -5.87 -24.69
CA GLY A 231 -1.93 -6.48 -25.13
C GLY A 231 -3.13 -5.53 -25.12
N GLU A 232 -4.24 -6.00 -25.68
CA GLU A 232 -5.52 -5.28 -25.70
C GLU A 232 -6.00 -4.96 -24.27
N PRO A 233 -6.34 -3.69 -23.97
CA PRO A 233 -6.70 -3.30 -22.62
C PRO A 233 -8.07 -3.86 -22.21
N THR A 234 -8.15 -4.40 -21.01
CA THR A 234 -9.43 -4.78 -20.37
C THR A 234 -10.22 -3.56 -19.86
N LEU A 235 -11.42 -3.80 -19.31
CA LEU A 235 -12.17 -2.74 -18.64
C LEU A 235 -11.49 -2.30 -17.31
N VAL A 236 -10.84 -3.23 -16.59
CA VAL A 236 -10.07 -2.91 -15.37
C VAL A 236 -8.89 -2.00 -15.72
N ASP A 237 -8.21 -2.37 -16.80
CA ASP A 237 -7.10 -1.68 -17.42
C ASP A 237 -7.42 -0.22 -17.82
N THR A 238 -8.50 -0.02 -18.56
CA THR A 238 -8.94 1.33 -18.96
C THR A 238 -9.38 2.17 -17.76
N THR A 239 -10.03 1.55 -16.77
CA THR A 239 -10.39 2.20 -15.50
C THR A 239 -9.15 2.66 -14.73
N LEU A 240 -8.09 1.84 -14.69
CA LEU A 240 -6.81 2.22 -14.06
C LEU A 240 -6.11 3.35 -14.83
N ASP A 241 -6.18 3.35 -16.16
CA ASP A 241 -5.61 4.44 -16.97
C ASP A 241 -6.35 5.76 -16.72
N GLU A 242 -7.68 5.75 -16.65
CA GLU A 242 -8.51 6.92 -16.29
C GLU A 242 -8.13 7.45 -14.91
N LEU A 243 -8.09 6.57 -13.90
CA LEU A 243 -7.69 6.91 -12.53
C LEU A 243 -6.28 7.48 -12.46
N THR A 244 -5.34 6.92 -13.21
CA THR A 244 -3.95 7.40 -13.24
C THR A 244 -3.89 8.84 -13.76
N ARG A 245 -4.69 9.17 -14.79
CA ARG A 245 -4.79 10.55 -15.30
C ARG A 245 -5.38 11.51 -14.27
N GLU A 246 -6.39 11.06 -13.52
CA GLU A 246 -6.97 11.85 -12.42
C GLU A 246 -5.93 12.16 -11.34
N LEU A 247 -5.11 11.17 -10.94
CA LEU A 247 -4.06 11.34 -9.91
C LEU A 247 -2.99 12.35 -10.31
N ILE A 248 -2.64 12.44 -11.59
CA ILE A 248 -1.60 13.35 -12.08
C ILE A 248 -2.14 14.72 -12.53
N THR A 249 -3.42 15.03 -12.30
CA THR A 249 -3.99 16.35 -12.65
C THR A 249 -3.27 17.51 -11.97
N GLN A 250 -2.70 17.30 -10.79
CA GLN A 250 -1.84 18.27 -10.09
C GLN A 250 -0.46 18.44 -10.73
N SER A 251 -0.20 17.74 -11.84
CA SER A 251 1.03 17.78 -12.65
C SER A 251 2.30 17.54 -11.83
N PRO A 252 2.45 16.38 -11.16
CA PRO A 252 3.63 16.10 -10.34
C PRO A 252 4.92 16.17 -11.18
N ASP A 253 5.97 16.73 -10.59
CA ASP A 253 7.30 16.76 -11.19
C ASP A 253 8.03 15.43 -10.95
N VAL A 254 7.70 14.74 -9.86
CA VAL A 254 8.21 13.42 -9.50
C VAL A 254 7.07 12.53 -9.03
N VAL A 255 7.05 11.27 -9.51
CA VAL A 255 6.13 10.22 -9.03
C VAL A 255 6.95 9.03 -8.54
N ALA A 256 6.87 8.75 -7.23
CA ALA A 256 7.52 7.60 -6.63
C ALA A 256 6.49 6.50 -6.33
N VAL A 257 6.65 5.35 -6.98
CA VAL A 257 5.75 4.20 -6.89
C VAL A 257 6.39 3.13 -6.03
N THR A 258 5.69 2.68 -5.00
CA THR A 258 6.11 1.54 -4.18
C THR A 258 5.39 0.27 -4.62
N ALA A 259 6.08 -0.72 -5.19
CA ALA A 259 5.55 -2.03 -5.53
C ALA A 259 5.99 -3.06 -4.47
N PRO A 260 5.18 -3.32 -3.43
CA PRO A 260 5.60 -4.18 -2.32
C PRO A 260 5.51 -5.66 -2.63
N PHE A 261 4.57 -6.09 -3.47
CA PHE A 261 4.34 -7.50 -3.80
C PHE A 261 4.30 -7.73 -5.32
N PRO A 262 4.51 -8.96 -5.82
CA PRO A 262 4.44 -9.25 -7.25
C PRO A 262 3.06 -8.90 -7.85
N GLY A 263 1.98 -9.04 -7.08
CA GLY A 263 0.62 -8.63 -7.46
C GLY A 263 0.42 -7.10 -7.63
N ASN A 264 1.43 -6.28 -7.39
CA ASN A 264 1.38 -4.83 -7.60
C ASN A 264 2.08 -4.39 -8.88
N VAL A 265 2.89 -5.27 -9.48
CA VAL A 265 3.84 -4.91 -10.52
C VAL A 265 3.12 -4.54 -11.81
N TYR A 266 2.15 -5.34 -12.24
CA TYR A 266 1.38 -5.03 -13.44
C TYR A 266 0.70 -3.66 -13.33
N GLY A 267 0.05 -3.39 -12.19
CA GLY A 267 -0.54 -2.09 -11.89
C GLY A 267 0.49 -0.95 -11.94
N ALA A 268 1.64 -1.11 -11.27
CA ALA A 268 2.71 -0.11 -11.24
C ALA A 268 3.21 0.27 -12.64
N PHE A 269 3.52 -0.72 -13.48
CA PHE A 269 4.02 -0.49 -14.84
C PHE A 269 2.94 0.06 -15.78
N ARG A 270 1.68 -0.36 -15.61
CA ARG A 270 0.56 0.21 -16.36
C ARG A 270 0.35 1.69 -16.04
N MET A 271 0.37 2.04 -14.75
CA MET A 271 0.31 3.44 -14.31
C MET A 271 1.48 4.22 -14.87
N ALA A 272 2.71 3.71 -14.77
CA ALA A 272 3.90 4.35 -15.32
C ALA A 272 3.77 4.65 -16.81
N ARG A 273 3.29 3.71 -17.62
CA ARG A 273 3.02 3.93 -19.05
C ARG A 273 2.03 5.06 -19.28
N THR A 274 0.93 5.08 -18.52
CA THR A 274 -0.10 6.12 -18.65
C THR A 274 0.44 7.50 -18.22
N ILE A 275 1.28 7.55 -17.19
CA ILE A 275 1.99 8.77 -16.77
C ILE A 275 2.96 9.22 -17.86
N ARG A 276 3.78 8.34 -18.44
CA ARG A 276 4.68 8.71 -19.55
C ARG A 276 3.95 9.33 -20.73
N ALA A 277 2.75 8.85 -21.05
CA ALA A 277 1.94 9.40 -22.12
C ALA A 277 1.32 10.77 -21.77
N ALA A 278 0.96 11.01 -20.50
CA ALA A 278 0.20 12.19 -20.09
C ALA A 278 1.06 13.30 -19.43
N ALA A 279 2.19 12.94 -18.84
CA ALA A 279 3.15 13.80 -18.14
C ALA A 279 4.59 13.35 -18.46
N PRO A 280 5.06 13.49 -19.72
CA PRO A 280 6.35 12.95 -20.17
C PRO A 280 7.57 13.53 -19.44
N ASN A 281 7.44 14.70 -18.83
CA ASN A 281 8.51 15.37 -18.09
C ASN A 281 8.59 14.96 -16.62
N ALA A 282 7.57 14.23 -16.11
CA ALA A 282 7.61 13.76 -14.73
C ALA A 282 8.73 12.72 -14.58
N THR A 283 9.48 12.79 -13.49
CA THR A 283 10.46 11.76 -13.12
C THR A 283 9.74 10.61 -12.42
N LEU A 284 9.93 9.38 -12.88
CA LEU A 284 9.29 8.18 -12.32
C LEU A 284 10.30 7.33 -11.56
N ILE A 285 9.97 6.99 -10.31
CA ILE A 285 10.85 6.21 -9.42
C ILE A 285 10.10 4.97 -8.97
N LEU A 286 10.75 3.80 -9.05
CA LEU A 286 10.20 2.53 -8.56
C LEU A 286 10.99 2.03 -7.35
N GLY A 287 10.28 1.60 -6.30
CA GLY A 287 10.86 0.93 -5.13
C GLY A 287 9.89 -0.06 -4.51
N GLY A 288 10.22 -0.58 -3.33
CA GLY A 288 9.33 -1.45 -2.55
C GLY A 288 9.83 -2.90 -2.40
N GLY A 289 9.08 -3.70 -1.62
CA GLY A 289 9.44 -5.08 -1.27
C GLY A 289 9.77 -5.98 -2.46
N TRP A 290 8.95 -5.97 -3.53
CA TRP A 290 9.19 -6.77 -4.73
C TRP A 290 10.48 -6.35 -5.44
N VAL A 291 10.78 -5.05 -5.48
CA VAL A 291 12.04 -4.55 -6.05
C VAL A 291 13.23 -5.07 -5.24
N ASN A 292 13.10 -5.11 -3.91
CA ASN A 292 14.15 -5.57 -3.00
C ASN A 292 14.41 -7.07 -3.07
N THR A 293 13.42 -7.89 -3.45
CA THR A 293 13.60 -9.35 -3.56
C THR A 293 13.90 -9.80 -4.98
N GLU A 294 13.25 -9.21 -5.99
CA GLU A 294 13.33 -9.72 -7.37
C GLU A 294 14.28 -8.93 -8.28
N LEU A 295 14.55 -7.64 -8.01
CA LEU A 295 15.28 -6.77 -8.94
C LEU A 295 16.75 -6.49 -8.57
N ARG A 296 17.32 -7.17 -7.57
CA ARG A 296 18.73 -6.95 -7.18
C ARG A 296 19.76 -7.29 -8.25
N SER A 297 19.40 -8.16 -9.19
CA SER A 297 20.23 -8.52 -10.34
C SER A 297 19.68 -7.96 -11.65
N LEU A 298 18.97 -6.83 -11.60
CA LEU A 298 18.35 -6.20 -12.76
C LEU A 298 19.36 -5.93 -13.87
N ARG A 299 19.08 -6.48 -15.06
CA ARG A 299 19.87 -6.27 -16.28
C ARG A 299 19.04 -5.83 -17.48
N ASP A 300 17.73 -6.00 -17.44
CA ASP A 300 16.87 -5.67 -18.58
C ASP A 300 16.63 -4.14 -18.64
N PRO A 301 17.11 -3.45 -19.69
CA PRO A 301 16.99 -2.00 -19.79
C PRO A 301 15.55 -1.53 -20.06
N ARG A 302 14.63 -2.42 -20.46
CA ARG A 302 13.23 -2.07 -20.79
C ARG A 302 12.44 -1.59 -19.58
N ILE A 303 12.86 -1.92 -18.36
CA ILE A 303 12.27 -1.31 -17.15
C ILE A 303 12.36 0.22 -17.21
N PHE A 304 13.45 0.74 -17.78
CA PHE A 304 13.70 2.18 -17.89
C PHE A 304 12.92 2.89 -19.00
N ASP A 305 12.10 2.15 -19.77
CA ASP A 305 11.09 2.75 -20.63
C ASP A 305 9.86 3.22 -19.83
N TYR A 306 9.74 2.74 -18.59
CA TYR A 306 8.65 3.09 -17.66
C TYR A 306 9.15 3.99 -16.54
N PHE A 307 10.25 3.62 -15.87
CA PHE A 307 10.79 4.33 -14.69
C PHE A 307 12.18 4.91 -14.94
N ASP A 308 12.47 6.12 -14.48
CA ASP A 308 13.79 6.74 -14.61
C ASP A 308 14.80 6.14 -13.62
N TYR A 309 14.32 5.77 -12.43
CA TYR A 309 15.13 5.25 -11.33
C TYR A 309 14.46 4.05 -10.66
N VAL A 310 15.27 3.09 -10.22
CA VAL A 310 14.82 1.98 -9.39
C VAL A 310 15.67 1.95 -8.12
N THR A 311 15.06 2.04 -6.94
CA THR A 311 15.78 2.11 -5.65
C THR A 311 15.60 0.83 -4.84
N LEU A 312 16.68 0.37 -4.18
CA LEU A 312 16.68 -0.80 -3.30
C LEU A 312 16.76 -0.42 -1.81
N ASP A 313 16.31 -1.37 -0.98
CA ASP A 313 16.27 -1.36 0.48
C ASP A 313 15.42 -0.21 1.04
N ASP A 314 15.85 0.40 2.15
CA ASP A 314 15.17 1.54 2.77
C ASP A 314 15.12 2.71 1.80
N GLY A 315 13.92 3.25 1.58
CA GLY A 315 13.67 4.29 0.58
C GLY A 315 14.11 5.68 1.01
N GLU A 316 14.28 5.93 2.31
CA GLU A 316 14.57 7.24 2.89
C GLU A 316 15.85 7.85 2.32
N ARG A 317 16.98 7.13 2.37
CA ARG A 317 18.26 7.65 1.87
C ARG A 317 18.31 7.74 0.34
N PRO A 318 17.99 6.69 -0.45
CA PRO A 318 17.99 6.78 -1.91
C PRO A 318 17.10 7.90 -2.44
N LEU A 319 15.87 8.03 -1.89
CA LEU A 319 14.93 9.04 -2.33
C LEU A 319 15.40 10.45 -1.95
N LEU A 320 15.92 10.66 -0.74
CA LEU A 320 16.47 11.97 -0.34
C LEU A 320 17.61 12.41 -1.27
N ASN A 321 18.57 11.52 -1.54
CA ASN A 321 19.71 11.84 -2.38
C ASN A 321 19.29 12.10 -3.83
N LEU A 322 18.32 11.34 -4.34
CA LEU A 322 17.76 11.55 -5.68
C LEU A 322 17.02 12.88 -5.78
N LEU A 323 16.18 13.23 -4.80
CA LEU A 323 15.48 14.52 -4.78
C LEU A 323 16.47 15.69 -4.70
N ILE A 324 17.56 15.58 -3.94
CA ILE A 324 18.64 16.59 -3.93
C ILE A 324 19.24 16.76 -5.34
N ARG A 325 19.53 15.66 -6.05
CA ARG A 325 20.02 15.71 -7.44
C ARG A 325 19.01 16.37 -8.38
N LEU A 326 17.74 16.02 -8.27
CA LEU A 326 16.66 16.59 -9.09
C LEU A 326 16.46 18.09 -8.82
N ARG A 327 16.87 18.61 -7.65
CA ARG A 327 16.96 20.04 -7.35
C ARG A 327 18.22 20.72 -7.90
N GLY A 328 19.04 20.02 -8.67
CA GLY A 328 20.29 20.54 -9.23
C GLY A 328 21.43 20.66 -8.22
N ARG A 329 21.29 20.05 -7.03
CA ARG A 329 22.33 20.01 -6.00
C ARG A 329 23.13 18.70 -6.12
N HIS A 330 24.41 18.72 -5.78
CA HIS A 330 25.21 17.51 -5.75
C HIS A 330 24.82 16.62 -4.56
N ALA A 331 24.53 15.35 -4.83
CA ALA A 331 24.40 14.27 -3.85
C ALA A 331 24.90 12.97 -4.48
N ALA A 332 25.46 12.04 -3.70
CA ALA A 332 25.81 10.71 -4.20
C ALA A 332 24.57 9.82 -4.24
N LEU A 333 24.34 9.06 -5.30
CA LEU A 333 23.26 8.06 -5.27
C LEU A 333 23.70 6.85 -4.45
N VAL A 334 22.73 6.22 -3.82
CA VAL A 334 22.92 5.00 -3.06
C VAL A 334 21.85 4.00 -3.48
N ARG A 335 22.25 2.75 -3.69
CA ARG A 335 21.34 1.64 -4.05
C ARG A 335 20.31 1.99 -5.14
N THR A 336 20.72 2.73 -6.17
CA THR A 336 19.82 3.22 -7.22
C THR A 336 20.27 2.72 -8.59
N PHE A 337 19.45 1.89 -9.23
CA PHE A 337 19.67 1.53 -10.63
C PHE A 337 19.28 2.68 -11.55
N VAL A 338 20.11 2.89 -12.57
CA VAL A 338 19.93 3.86 -13.65
C VAL A 338 20.28 3.23 -14.99
N ARG A 339 19.64 3.70 -16.06
CA ARG A 339 20.06 3.39 -17.43
C ARG A 339 21.15 4.37 -17.90
N LYS A 340 22.31 3.84 -18.29
CA LYS A 340 23.40 4.60 -18.93
C LYS A 340 23.60 4.06 -20.35
N GLY A 341 23.01 4.73 -21.34
CA GLY A 341 22.96 4.22 -22.71
C GLY A 341 22.12 2.93 -22.78
N THR A 342 22.73 1.83 -23.20
CA THR A 342 22.08 0.50 -23.26
C THR A 342 22.28 -0.33 -21.99
N GLU A 343 23.10 0.13 -21.04
CA GLU A 343 23.46 -0.64 -19.84
C GLU A 343 22.64 -0.20 -18.62
N VAL A 344 22.30 -1.19 -17.79
CA VAL A 344 21.74 -0.97 -16.45
C VAL A 344 22.89 -0.95 -15.44
N VAL A 345 22.99 0.13 -14.67
CA VAL A 345 24.06 0.34 -13.70
C VAL A 345 23.46 0.62 -12.33
N LEU A 346 23.93 -0.09 -11.31
CA LEU A 346 23.65 0.22 -9.91
C LEU A 346 24.60 1.32 -9.44
N ASP A 347 24.11 2.55 -9.29
CA ASP A 347 24.85 3.65 -8.65
C ASP A 347 24.71 3.51 -7.13
N ASN A 348 25.82 3.22 -6.47
CA ASN A 348 25.85 2.91 -5.05
C ASN A 348 27.12 3.43 -4.38
N ASP A 349 27.04 4.63 -3.82
CA ASP A 349 28.11 5.18 -2.99
C ASP A 349 28.07 4.56 -1.58
N LEU A 350 29.03 3.68 -1.33
CA LEU A 350 29.19 2.93 -0.07
C LEU A 350 29.61 3.81 1.12
N THR A 351 29.94 5.08 0.90
CA THR A 351 30.20 6.04 1.99
C THR A 351 28.93 6.61 2.59
N GLN A 352 27.78 6.41 1.94
CA GLN A 352 26.48 6.81 2.46
C GLN A 352 25.96 5.78 3.47
N HIS A 353 25.38 6.27 4.56
CA HIS A 353 24.74 5.44 5.59
C HIS A 353 23.23 5.63 5.58
N ASP A 354 22.48 4.61 5.94
CA ASP A 354 21.04 4.71 6.13
C ASP A 354 20.64 5.73 7.20
N ILE A 355 19.38 6.17 7.12
CA ILE A 355 18.80 7.08 8.12
C ILE A 355 18.49 6.25 9.38
N PRO A 356 19.04 6.59 10.55
CA PRO A 356 18.66 5.92 11.80
C PRO A 356 17.17 6.06 12.06
N GLN A 357 16.53 5.03 12.62
CA GLN A 357 15.08 5.00 12.83
C GLN A 357 14.55 6.09 13.76
N ARG A 358 15.39 6.65 14.63
CA ARG A 358 15.03 7.81 15.45
C ARG A 358 14.91 9.11 14.63
N ASP A 359 15.55 9.16 13.46
CA ASP A 359 15.65 10.33 12.58
C ASP A 359 14.71 10.24 11.37
N THR A 360 13.90 9.17 11.24
CA THR A 360 12.96 8.97 10.12
C THR A 360 11.64 9.74 10.27
N GLY A 361 11.42 10.40 11.42
CA GLY A 361 10.21 11.17 11.67
C GLY A 361 9.00 10.33 12.11
N ILE A 362 7.80 10.87 11.91
CA ILE A 362 6.52 10.26 12.30
C ILE A 362 5.75 9.91 11.02
N PRO A 363 5.36 8.64 10.81
CA PRO A 363 4.51 8.26 9.69
C PRO A 363 3.19 9.03 9.71
N THR A 364 2.66 9.35 8.53
CA THR A 364 1.41 10.12 8.41
C THR A 364 0.57 9.59 7.27
N TYR A 365 -0.72 9.46 7.53
CA TYR A 365 -1.75 9.04 6.59
C TYR A 365 -2.43 10.24 5.90
N ASP A 366 -2.03 11.46 6.22
CA ASP A 366 -2.55 12.68 5.60
C ASP A 366 -2.48 12.60 4.06
N GLY A 367 -3.58 12.95 3.41
CA GLY A 367 -3.81 12.75 1.98
C GLY A 367 -4.44 11.41 1.60
N LEU A 368 -4.54 10.42 2.49
CA LEU A 368 -5.21 9.14 2.23
C LEU A 368 -6.66 9.13 2.75
N PRO A 369 -7.61 8.51 2.02
CA PRO A 369 -9.03 8.54 2.38
C PRO A 369 -9.37 7.47 3.44
N LEU A 370 -8.88 7.64 4.67
CA LEU A 370 -8.98 6.62 5.74
C LEU A 370 -10.40 6.09 5.99
N GLY A 371 -11.42 6.95 5.91
CA GLY A 371 -12.83 6.55 6.07
C GLY A 371 -13.45 5.78 4.90
N GLN A 372 -12.67 5.44 3.87
CA GLN A 372 -13.15 4.72 2.67
C GLN A 372 -12.61 3.29 2.55
N TYR A 373 -11.70 2.87 3.42
CA TYR A 373 -11.24 1.48 3.44
C TYR A 373 -12.36 0.52 3.84
N VAL A 374 -12.35 -0.70 3.31
CA VAL A 374 -13.41 -1.70 3.52
C VAL A 374 -12.92 -2.85 4.40
N SER A 375 -13.77 -3.30 5.29
CA SER A 375 -13.50 -4.46 6.14
C SER A 375 -14.23 -5.70 5.61
N VAL A 376 -13.54 -6.47 4.77
CA VAL A 376 -14.02 -7.76 4.26
C VAL A 376 -13.61 -8.89 5.22
N MET A 377 -14.43 -9.93 5.31
CA MET A 377 -14.17 -11.12 6.10
C MET A 377 -13.82 -12.30 5.19
N GLU A 378 -12.55 -12.67 5.16
CA GLU A 378 -12.10 -13.85 4.39
C GLU A 378 -12.44 -15.17 5.11
N MET A 379 -12.43 -15.18 6.45
CA MET A 379 -12.67 -16.35 7.27
C MET A 379 -13.45 -15.99 8.54
N LEU A 380 -14.26 -16.94 9.05
CA LEU A 380 -14.99 -16.81 10.32
C LEU A 380 -14.09 -16.97 11.56
N ASN A 381 -12.83 -17.36 11.37
CA ASN A 381 -11.88 -17.53 12.47
C ASN A 381 -11.58 -16.18 13.14
N PRO A 382 -11.86 -16.03 14.46
CA PRO A 382 -11.62 -14.78 15.19
C PRO A 382 -10.19 -14.25 15.11
N MET A 383 -9.18 -15.12 14.99
CA MET A 383 -7.79 -14.70 14.83
C MET A 383 -7.55 -13.99 13.49
N HIS A 384 -8.23 -14.42 12.43
CA HIS A 384 -8.09 -13.80 11.11
C HIS A 384 -8.72 -12.41 11.02
N ARG A 385 -9.50 -12.03 12.04
CA ARG A 385 -10.05 -10.68 12.17
C ARG A 385 -8.94 -9.64 12.33
N PHE A 386 -7.82 -9.93 13.00
CA PHE A 386 -6.76 -8.93 13.14
C PHE A 386 -6.14 -8.53 11.79
N TRP A 387 -6.14 -9.42 10.79
CA TRP A 387 -5.61 -9.14 9.45
C TRP A 387 -6.57 -8.39 8.53
N SER A 388 -7.87 -8.64 8.66
CA SER A 388 -8.89 -8.23 7.69
C SER A 388 -10.02 -7.36 8.27
N ASP A 389 -10.20 -7.37 9.60
CA ASP A 389 -11.20 -6.60 10.32
C ASP A 389 -10.66 -5.22 10.70
N GLY A 390 -11.29 -4.18 10.16
CA GLY A 390 -10.96 -2.79 10.44
C GLY A 390 -9.61 -2.32 9.92
N ARG A 391 -9.32 -1.06 10.25
CA ARG A 391 -8.07 -0.37 9.95
C ARG A 391 -7.15 -0.43 11.17
N TRP A 392 -5.84 -0.47 10.93
CA TRP A 392 -4.82 -0.51 11.98
C TRP A 392 -3.72 0.50 11.67
N ASN A 393 -3.41 1.39 12.63
CA ASN A 393 -2.23 2.25 12.54
C ASN A 393 -0.96 1.38 12.50
N LYS A 394 -0.13 1.56 11.47
CA LYS A 394 1.06 0.74 11.23
C LYS A 394 2.26 1.40 11.88
N ILE A 395 2.89 0.71 12.81
CA ILE A 395 4.09 1.19 13.52
C ILE A 395 5.15 0.08 13.60
N THR A 396 6.43 0.43 13.65
CA THR A 396 7.52 -0.49 14.00
C THR A 396 8.07 -0.16 15.39
N LEU A 397 8.38 -1.19 16.19
CA LEU A 397 9.17 -1.03 17.42
C LEU A 397 10.66 -1.07 17.15
N ALA A 398 11.04 -1.77 16.08
CA ALA A 398 12.38 -1.84 15.54
C ALA A 398 12.32 -2.04 14.03
N HIS A 399 13.34 -1.54 13.35
CA HIS A 399 13.62 -1.87 11.95
C HIS A 399 14.60 -3.05 11.88
N GLY A 400 14.45 -3.88 10.86
CA GLY A 400 15.19 -5.14 10.70
C GLY A 400 14.85 -6.21 11.74
N CYS A 401 15.44 -7.38 11.58
CA CYS A 401 15.18 -8.54 12.44
C CYS A 401 16.26 -8.64 13.53
N TYR A 402 15.89 -8.78 14.81
CA TYR A 402 16.88 -9.04 15.88
C TYR A 402 17.43 -10.48 15.86
N TRP A 403 16.73 -11.41 15.20
CA TRP A 403 17.06 -12.84 15.22
C TRP A 403 18.05 -13.25 14.13
N LYS A 404 17.80 -12.86 12.86
CA LYS A 404 18.68 -13.08 11.68
C LYS A 404 19.20 -14.51 11.46
N LYS A 405 18.49 -15.53 11.93
CA LYS A 405 18.92 -16.94 11.88
C LYS A 405 17.89 -17.90 11.28
N CYS A 406 16.79 -17.38 10.73
CA CYS A 406 15.80 -18.23 10.06
C CYS A 406 16.36 -18.72 8.72
N ALA A 407 16.42 -20.03 8.52
CA ALA A 407 16.95 -20.62 7.28
C ALA A 407 16.13 -20.28 6.03
N PHE A 408 14.86 -19.91 6.20
CA PHE A 408 13.93 -19.55 5.13
C PHE A 408 13.88 -18.05 4.82
N CYS A 409 14.51 -17.21 5.66
CA CYS A 409 14.49 -15.75 5.50
C CYS A 409 15.79 -15.32 4.84
N ASP A 410 15.70 -14.46 3.82
CA ASP A 410 16.89 -13.87 3.20
C ASP A 410 17.46 -12.76 4.08
N VAL A 411 18.19 -13.16 5.13
CA VAL A 411 18.83 -12.27 6.08
C VAL A 411 20.01 -11.49 5.47
N SER A 412 20.35 -11.73 4.20
CA SER A 412 21.35 -10.96 3.46
C SER A 412 20.80 -9.62 2.94
N LEU A 413 19.46 -9.49 2.85
CA LEU A 413 18.81 -8.23 2.52
C LEU A 413 19.10 -7.20 3.61
N ASP A 414 19.60 -6.03 3.23
CA ASP A 414 20.10 -5.01 4.17
C ASP A 414 19.02 -4.56 5.16
N TYR A 415 17.79 -4.30 4.68
CA TYR A 415 16.67 -3.90 5.54
C TYR A 415 16.25 -4.97 6.57
N ILE A 416 16.55 -6.26 6.33
CA ILE A 416 16.32 -7.34 7.31
C ILE A 416 17.54 -7.47 8.23
N GLY A 417 18.72 -7.41 7.64
CA GLY A 417 20.01 -7.61 8.30
C GLY A 417 20.44 -6.45 9.20
N ARG A 418 19.87 -5.26 9.07
CA ARG A 418 20.19 -4.07 9.87
C ARG A 418 19.14 -3.84 10.96
N TYR A 419 19.47 -4.31 12.16
CA TYR A 419 18.60 -4.12 13.32
C TYR A 419 18.82 -2.74 13.95
N ASP A 420 17.77 -1.94 14.02
CA ASP A 420 17.81 -0.60 14.60
C ASP A 420 16.55 -0.31 15.43
N ARG A 421 16.71 0.30 16.59
CA ARG A 421 15.62 0.65 17.51
C ARG A 421 15.54 2.17 17.68
N PRO A 422 14.40 2.81 17.38
CA PRO A 422 14.23 4.25 17.55
C PRO A 422 14.23 4.72 19.02
N GLY A 423 13.96 3.82 19.97
CA GLY A 423 13.79 4.13 21.40
C GLY A 423 12.32 4.32 21.78
N GLU A 424 12.01 4.12 23.06
CA GLU A 424 10.63 4.03 23.56
C GLU A 424 9.89 5.36 23.47
N ASP A 425 10.59 6.46 23.77
CA ASP A 425 10.00 7.80 23.73
C ASP A 425 9.54 8.18 22.31
N ILE A 426 10.33 7.81 21.30
CA ILE A 426 9.99 8.03 19.89
C ILE A 426 8.79 7.16 19.48
N VAL A 427 8.75 5.90 19.91
CA VAL A 427 7.59 5.01 19.67
C VAL A 427 6.33 5.59 20.30
N MET A 428 6.39 6.04 21.55
CA MET A 428 5.25 6.66 22.24
C MET A 428 4.82 7.98 21.60
N GLN A 429 5.76 8.78 21.10
CA GLN A 429 5.46 9.99 20.34
C GLN A 429 4.72 9.64 19.03
N ARG A 430 5.18 8.64 18.28
CA ARG A 430 4.53 8.16 17.06
C ARG A 430 3.11 7.65 17.34
N ILE A 431 2.92 6.86 18.40
CA ILE A 431 1.59 6.37 18.82
C ILE A 431 0.65 7.55 19.08
N ARG A 432 1.06 8.52 19.88
CA ARG A 432 0.21 9.67 20.21
C ARG A 432 -0.11 10.53 18.98
N ALA A 433 0.87 10.75 18.11
CA ALA A 433 0.65 11.49 16.87
C ALA A 433 -0.34 10.77 15.95
N LEU A 434 -0.20 9.45 15.78
CA LEU A 434 -1.11 8.65 14.95
C LEU A 434 -2.52 8.58 15.54
N ILE A 435 -2.68 8.49 16.86
CA ILE A 435 -3.99 8.60 17.52
C ILE A 435 -4.60 9.98 17.23
N ALA A 436 -3.84 11.05 17.42
CA ALA A 436 -4.33 12.41 17.19
C ALA A 436 -4.70 12.67 15.72
N GLU A 437 -3.97 12.07 14.77
CA GLU A 437 -4.24 12.20 13.34
C GLU A 437 -5.45 11.37 12.89
N THR A 438 -5.58 10.15 13.40
CA THR A 438 -6.53 9.16 12.86
C THR A 438 -7.77 8.92 13.70
N ASP A 439 -7.79 9.42 14.94
CA ASP A 439 -8.82 9.14 15.96
C ASP A 439 -8.97 7.64 16.29
N GLU A 440 -7.95 6.83 15.99
CA GLU A 440 -7.97 5.38 16.23
C GLU A 440 -6.85 4.94 17.18
N THR A 441 -7.19 4.03 18.09
CA THR A 441 -6.29 3.46 19.10
C THR A 441 -5.84 2.03 18.78
N GLY A 442 -6.12 1.54 17.57
CA GLY A 442 -5.69 0.23 17.09
C GLY A 442 -4.36 0.30 16.34
N PHE A 443 -3.39 -0.54 16.69
CA PHE A 443 -2.06 -0.60 16.07
C PHE A 443 -1.70 -2.01 15.56
N HIS A 444 -1.01 -2.06 14.42
CA HIS A 444 -0.34 -3.27 13.94
C HIS A 444 1.17 -3.01 13.89
N LEU A 445 1.90 -3.81 14.66
CA LEU A 445 3.36 -3.82 14.68
C LEU A 445 3.88 -4.53 13.44
N VAL A 446 4.40 -3.76 12.48
CA VAL A 446 4.91 -4.25 11.18
C VAL A 446 6.39 -4.64 11.23
N ASP A 447 6.93 -4.90 12.41
CA ASP A 447 8.28 -5.42 12.62
C ASP A 447 8.46 -6.79 11.92
N GLU A 448 9.67 -7.05 11.40
CA GLU A 448 10.08 -8.39 10.91
C GLU A 448 9.86 -9.48 11.98
N ALA A 449 10.19 -9.12 13.22
CA ALA A 449 9.77 -9.82 14.42
C ALA A 449 9.77 -8.82 15.57
N ALA A 450 8.62 -8.59 16.18
CA ALA A 450 8.49 -7.62 17.26
C ALA A 450 9.38 -8.03 18.45
N PRO A 451 10.34 -7.19 18.87
CA PRO A 451 11.35 -7.57 19.86
C PRO A 451 10.72 -7.64 21.26
N PRO A 452 10.90 -8.71 22.04
CA PRO A 452 10.33 -8.83 23.39
C PRO A 452 10.70 -7.68 24.32
N ALA A 453 11.95 -7.19 24.24
CA ALA A 453 12.41 -6.05 25.02
C ALA A 453 11.68 -4.75 24.63
N GLY A 454 11.41 -4.56 23.33
CA GLY A 454 10.64 -3.41 22.84
C GLY A 454 9.17 -3.48 23.26
N MET A 455 8.54 -4.66 23.18
CA MET A 455 7.15 -4.85 23.62
C MET A 455 7.00 -4.68 25.12
N ARG A 456 7.93 -5.21 25.94
CA ARG A 456 7.94 -4.96 27.39
C ARG A 456 7.98 -3.46 27.67
N ALA A 457 8.91 -2.75 27.02
CA ALA A 457 9.10 -1.33 27.25
C ALA A 457 7.89 -0.50 26.80
N LEU A 458 7.28 -0.87 25.66
CA LEU A 458 6.02 -0.28 25.20
C LEU A 458 4.91 -0.50 26.23
N ALA A 459 4.68 -1.74 26.67
CA ALA A 459 3.62 -2.06 27.63
C ALA A 459 3.78 -1.29 28.95
N THR A 460 5.01 -1.26 29.51
CA THR A 460 5.31 -0.47 30.71
C THR A 460 4.98 1.01 30.50
N ARG A 461 5.40 1.61 29.38
CA ARG A 461 5.14 3.03 29.11
C ARG A 461 3.66 3.33 28.88
N LEU A 462 2.91 2.43 28.24
CA LEU A 462 1.46 2.56 28.10
C LEU A 462 0.74 2.54 29.46
N ILE A 463 1.17 1.66 30.37
CA ILE A 463 0.64 1.58 31.74
C ILE A 463 0.96 2.87 32.53
N ASP A 464 2.22 3.29 32.52
CA ASP A 464 2.70 4.48 33.24
C ASP A 464 1.96 5.74 32.76
N ASP A 465 1.82 5.89 31.44
CA ASP A 465 1.15 7.03 30.81
C ASP A 465 -0.38 6.91 30.83
N LYS A 466 -0.92 5.79 31.33
CA LYS A 466 -2.37 5.46 31.32
C LYS A 466 -3.00 5.58 29.93
N LEU A 467 -2.25 5.19 28.90
CA LEU A 467 -2.70 5.21 27.51
C LEU A 467 -3.14 3.80 27.10
N SER A 468 -4.44 3.62 26.85
CA SER A 468 -4.99 2.35 26.39
C SER A 468 -5.01 2.27 24.86
N ILE A 469 -4.33 1.27 24.31
CA ILE A 469 -4.37 0.94 22.88
C ILE A 469 -4.58 -0.56 22.69
N THR A 470 -5.11 -0.96 21.53
CA THR A 470 -5.14 -2.35 21.10
C THR A 470 -4.04 -2.55 20.07
N TRP A 471 -3.20 -3.57 20.23
CA TRP A 471 -2.14 -3.84 19.26
C TRP A 471 -1.92 -5.32 19.03
N TRP A 472 -1.43 -5.65 17.83
CA TRP A 472 -1.02 -7.00 17.45
C TRP A 472 0.21 -6.92 16.54
N GLY A 473 0.95 -8.01 16.41
CA GLY A 473 2.14 -8.09 15.58
C GLY A 473 2.70 -9.50 15.50
N ASN A 474 3.75 -9.67 14.71
CA ASN A 474 4.40 -10.97 14.54
C ASN A 474 5.52 -11.13 15.56
N ILE A 475 5.48 -12.22 16.33
CA ILE A 475 6.49 -12.55 17.34
C ILE A 475 7.12 -13.90 17.04
N ARG A 476 8.32 -14.12 17.57
CA ARG A 476 8.93 -15.45 17.63
C ARG A 476 8.63 -16.10 18.98
N PHE A 477 8.36 -17.41 19.00
CA PHE A 477 8.28 -18.15 20.26
C PHE A 477 9.66 -18.23 20.93
N GLU A 478 9.77 -17.68 22.14
CA GLU A 478 11.01 -17.66 22.90
C GLU A 478 10.78 -17.62 24.41
N LYS A 479 11.82 -18.01 25.17
CA LYS A 479 11.77 -18.12 26.64
C LYS A 479 11.50 -16.78 27.34
N THR A 480 11.68 -15.67 26.65
CA THR A 480 11.46 -14.31 27.16
C THR A 480 9.98 -14.01 27.41
N PHE A 481 9.06 -14.72 26.75
CA PHE A 481 7.62 -14.62 26.97
C PHE A 481 7.19 -15.44 28.19
N THR A 482 7.35 -14.85 29.38
CA THR A 482 6.83 -15.42 30.63
C THR A 482 5.39 -14.98 30.89
N PRO A 483 4.61 -15.69 31.73
CA PRO A 483 3.28 -15.25 32.13
C PRO A 483 3.24 -13.82 32.67
N GLU A 484 4.30 -13.38 33.37
CA GLU A 484 4.42 -12.02 33.92
C GLU A 484 4.56 -10.98 32.80
N LEU A 485 5.33 -11.26 31.75
CA LEU A 485 5.44 -10.37 30.60
C LEU A 485 4.11 -10.28 29.83
N CYS A 486 3.42 -11.41 29.66
CA CYS A 486 2.13 -11.44 28.96
C CYS A 486 0.97 -10.82 29.74
N ARG A 487 1.13 -10.55 31.04
CA ARG A 487 0.13 -9.87 31.88
C ARG A 487 0.24 -8.35 31.83
N LEU A 488 1.39 -7.80 31.42
CA LEU A 488 1.54 -6.37 31.13
C LEU A 488 0.71 -6.04 29.88
#